data_AF-A0A9P6XRB9-F1
#
_entry.id   AF-A0A9P6XRB9-F1
#
_cell.length_a   1.000
_cell.length_b   1.000
_cell.length_c   1.000
_cell.angle_alpha   90.00
_cell.angle_beta   90.00
_cell.angle_gamma   90.00
#
_symmetry.space_group_name_H-M   'P 1'
#
loop_
_entity.id
_entity.type
_entity.pdbx_description
1 polymer ?
#
loop_
_entity_poly.entity_id
_entity_poly.type
_entity_poly.pdbx_seq_one_letter_code
_entity_poly.pdbx_strand_id
1 'polypeptide(L)' 'MPSVAGAFATDRPGLVHPDFVLGDRDGSTSDPAFREFIAAWLRERGYNVTVNDPYKGVELVRAFGRPEEGRHSLEIEFNR' A
#
# COMPACT_ATOMS: atom_id res chain seq x y z
N MET A 1 10.82 -4.51 0.01
CA MET A 1 10.21 -5.83 -0.20
C MET A 1 11.02 -6.57 -1.26
N PRO A 2 11.39 -7.85 -1.09
CA PRO A 2 11.96 -8.65 -2.19
C PRO A 2 10.87 -8.96 -3.23
N SER A 3 11.21 -9.09 -4.52
CA SER A 3 10.26 -9.51 -5.58
C SER A 3 9.51 -10.80 -5.30
N VAL A 4 10.15 -11.74 -4.63
CA VAL A 4 9.57 -13.02 -4.24
C VAL A 4 9.77 -13.22 -2.75
N ALA A 5 8.70 -13.62 -2.06
CA ALA A 5 8.73 -13.94 -0.65
C ALA A 5 9.70 -15.10 -0.35
N GLY A 6 10.67 -14.84 0.53
CA GLY A 6 11.56 -15.87 1.05
C GLY A 6 10.82 -16.90 1.90
N ALA A 7 11.33 -18.14 1.93
CA ALA A 7 10.66 -19.28 2.56
C ALA A 7 10.35 -19.12 4.07
N PHE A 8 11.07 -18.23 4.76
CA PHE A 8 10.89 -17.95 6.20
C PHE A 8 10.41 -16.52 6.50
N ALA A 9 10.17 -15.72 5.46
CA ALA A 9 9.82 -14.30 5.61
C ALA A 9 8.32 -14.03 5.59
N THR A 10 7.52 -15.00 5.15
CA THR A 10 6.05 -14.91 5.05
C THR A 10 5.42 -16.29 5.32
N ASP A 11 4.12 -16.32 5.58
CA ASP A 11 3.30 -17.54 5.61
C ASP A 11 3.01 -18.11 4.20
N ARG A 12 3.47 -17.43 3.13
CA ARG A 12 3.30 -17.80 1.72
C ARG A 12 4.63 -17.80 0.96
N PRO A 13 5.49 -18.81 1.18
CA PRO A 13 6.73 -18.99 0.40
C PRO A 13 6.48 -18.93 -1.11
N GLY A 14 7.31 -18.18 -1.84
CA GLY A 14 7.20 -18.08 -3.30
C GLY A 14 6.12 -17.10 -3.80
N LEU A 15 5.43 -16.38 -2.92
CA LEU A 15 4.53 -15.30 -3.31
C LEU A 15 5.30 -14.26 -4.13
N VAL A 16 4.83 -14.00 -5.36
CA VAL A 16 5.30 -12.88 -6.18
C VAL A 16 4.59 -11.64 -5.68
N HIS A 17 5.37 -10.66 -5.22
CA HIS A 17 4.81 -9.43 -4.69
C HIS A 17 4.32 -8.51 -5.82
N PRO A 18 3.25 -7.74 -5.59
CA PRO A 18 2.82 -6.72 -6.56
C PRO A 18 3.91 -5.67 -6.71
N ASP A 19 3.92 -4.96 -7.84
CA ASP A 19 4.90 -3.90 -8.09
C ASP A 19 4.77 -2.77 -7.06
N PHE A 20 3.53 -2.50 -6.63
CA PHE A 20 3.19 -1.51 -5.61
C PHE A 20 2.16 -2.04 -4.61
N VAL A 21 2.33 -1.67 -3.34
CA VAL A 21 1.30 -1.81 -2.29
C VAL A 21 0.98 -0.43 -1.74
N LEU A 22 -0.30 -0.06 -1.72
CA LEU A 22 -0.78 1.19 -1.13
C LEU A 22 -1.43 0.93 0.23
N GLY A 23 -0.93 1.55 1.30
CA GLY A 23 -1.40 1.35 2.67
C GLY A 23 -1.98 2.62 3.30
N ASP A 24 -3.30 2.67 3.52
CA ASP A 24 -4.01 3.79 4.17
C ASP A 24 -4.82 3.38 5.42
N ARG A 25 -4.49 2.21 5.97
CA ARG A 25 -5.15 1.55 7.10
C ARG A 25 -6.65 1.45 6.88
N ASP A 26 -7.02 0.83 5.76
CA ASP A 26 -8.40 0.62 5.36
C ASP A 26 -9.21 1.93 5.30
N GLY A 27 -8.58 3.00 4.82
CA GLY A 27 -9.17 4.34 4.67
C GLY A 27 -9.15 5.22 5.92
N SER A 28 -8.55 4.78 7.03
CA SER A 28 -8.49 5.59 8.26
C SER A 28 -7.43 6.69 8.25
N THR A 29 -6.41 6.61 7.37
CA THR A 29 -5.32 7.60 7.32
C THR A 29 -5.31 8.44 6.05
N SER A 30 -6.09 8.07 5.04
CA SER A 30 -6.25 8.82 3.78
C SER A 30 -7.70 8.71 3.27
N ASP A 31 -8.14 9.71 2.51
CA ASP A 31 -9.41 9.59 1.78
C ASP A 31 -9.29 8.46 0.73
N PRO A 32 -10.26 7.54 0.66
CA PRO A 32 -10.26 6.46 -0.34
C PRO A 32 -10.16 6.95 -1.79
N ALA A 33 -10.72 8.12 -2.12
CA ALA A 33 -10.64 8.69 -3.47
C ALA A 33 -9.21 9.13 -3.82
N PHE A 34 -8.46 9.68 -2.85
CA PHE A 34 -7.05 10.03 -3.05
C PHE A 34 -6.19 8.79 -3.29
N ARG A 35 -6.39 7.74 -2.50
CA ARG A 35 -5.71 6.45 -2.71
C ARG A 35 -6.06 5.86 -4.09
N GLU A 36 -7.34 5.85 -4.46
CA GLU A 36 -7.78 5.24 -5.72
C GLU A 36 -7.24 6.00 -6.93
N PHE A 37 -7.13 7.33 -6.86
CA PHE A 37 -6.46 8.13 -7.88
C PHE A 37 -5.02 7.66 -8.12
N ILE A 38 -4.25 7.45 -7.06
CA ILE A 38 -2.87 6.95 -7.15
C ILE A 38 -2.84 5.52 -7.72
N ALA A 39 -3.72 4.65 -7.23
CA ALA A 39 -3.82 3.27 -7.69
C ALA A 39 -4.15 3.19 -9.19
N ALA A 40 -5.13 3.97 -9.66
CA ALA A 40 -5.50 4.05 -11.06
C ALA A 40 -4.34 4.55 -11.92
N TRP A 41 -3.66 5.63 -11.50
CA TRP A 41 -2.52 6.19 -12.22
C TRP A 41 -1.38 5.18 -12.42
N LEU A 42 -1.10 4.35 -11.40
CA LEU A 42 -0.11 3.28 -11.47
C LEU A 42 -0.57 2.13 -12.38
N ARG A 43 -1.82 1.68 -12.22
CA ARG A 43 -2.40 0.60 -13.04
C ARG A 43 -2.45 0.97 -14.53
N GLU A 44 -2.76 2.22 -14.86
CA GLU A 44 -2.74 2.73 -16.24
C GLU A 44 -1.36 2.62 -16.92
N ARG A 45 -0.29 2.51 -16.13
CA ARG A 45 1.08 2.30 -16.62
C ARG A 45 1.48 0.83 -16.70
N GLY A 46 0.55 -0.08 -16.40
CA GLY A 46 0.75 -1.53 -16.48
C GLY A 46 1.30 -2.17 -15.21
N TYR A 47 1.39 -1.43 -14.09
CA TYR A 47 1.85 -1.98 -12.82
C TYR A 47 0.78 -2.81 -12.11
N ASN A 48 1.19 -3.89 -11.45
CA ASN A 48 0.37 -4.62 -10.50
C ASN A 48 0.32 -3.86 -9.16
N VAL A 49 -0.88 -3.46 -8.74
CA VAL A 49 -1.08 -2.63 -7.54
C VAL A 49 -2.12 -3.24 -6.62
N THR A 50 -1.73 -3.54 -5.38
CA THR A 50 -2.64 -3.93 -4.30
C THR A 50 -2.84 -2.79 -3.30
N VAL A 51 -3.92 -2.90 -2.53
CA VAL A 51 -4.29 -1.94 -1.49
C VAL A 51 -4.42 -2.70 -0.18
N ASN A 52 -3.74 -2.21 0.86
CA ASN A 52 -3.82 -2.74 2.22
C ASN A 52 -3.48 -4.24 2.35
N ASP A 53 -2.76 -4.79 1.39
CA ASP A 53 -2.35 -6.19 1.38
C ASP A 53 -0.98 -6.36 0.68
N PRO A 54 0.02 -6.96 1.35
CA PRO A 54 0.02 -7.39 2.76
C PRO A 54 0.19 -6.22 3.76
N TYR A 55 0.49 -5.01 3.28
CA TYR A 55 0.82 -3.87 4.11
C TYR A 55 -0.31 -2.85 4.13
N LYS A 56 -0.86 -2.64 5.33
CA LYS A 56 -1.95 -1.68 5.55
C LYS A 56 -1.47 -0.28 5.88
N GLY A 57 -0.17 -0.07 6.06
CA GLY A 57 0.35 1.15 6.68
C GLY A 57 0.52 1.02 8.19
N VAL A 58 1.66 1.48 8.69
CA VAL A 58 2.08 1.31 10.10
C VAL A 58 1.78 2.54 10.97
N GLU A 59 2.60 2.80 12.00
CA GLU A 59 2.36 3.84 13.00
C GLU A 59 2.48 5.26 12.44
N LEU A 60 3.39 5.52 11.50
CA LEU A 60 3.60 6.87 10.98
C LEU A 60 2.38 7.39 10.21
N VAL A 61 1.82 6.58 9.31
CA VAL A 61 0.60 6.98 8.59
C VAL A 61 -0.58 7.16 9.54
N ARG A 62 -0.67 6.35 10.60
CA ARG A 62 -1.69 6.50 11.66
C ARG A 62 -1.51 7.80 12.45
N ALA A 63 -0.29 8.12 12.86
CA ALA A 63 0.01 9.27 13.69
C ALA A 63 -0.22 10.60 12.96
N PHE A 64 -0.10 10.60 11.62
CA PHE A 64 -0.13 11.80 10.81
C PHE A 64 -1.31 11.90 9.85
N GLY A 65 -2.11 10.85 9.67
CA GLY A 65 -3.36 10.88 8.92
C GLY A 65 -4.53 11.41 9.76
N ARG A 66 -5.24 12.41 9.22
CA ARG A 66 -6.53 12.92 9.71
C ARG A 66 -7.41 13.31 8.50
N PRO A 67 -7.98 12.33 7.78
CA PRO A 67 -8.73 12.61 6.54
C PRO A 67 -9.90 13.58 6.74
N GLU A 68 -10.58 13.49 7.88
CA GLU A 68 -11.67 14.39 8.27
C GLU A 68 -11.22 15.85 8.43
N GLU A 69 -9.93 16.09 8.68
CA GLU A 69 -9.30 17.41 8.76
C GLU A 69 -8.55 17.78 7.46
N GLY A 70 -8.72 17.01 6.38
CA GLY A 70 -8.04 17.23 5.09
C GLY A 70 -6.55 16.87 5.09
N ARG A 71 -6.07 16.10 6.07
CA ARG A 71 -4.68 15.64 6.16
C ARG A 71 -4.60 14.16 5.83
N HIS A 72 -4.02 13.82 4.68
CA HIS A 72 -3.92 12.44 4.21
C HIS A 72 -2.49 11.90 4.37
N SER A 73 -2.37 10.67 4.84
CA SER A 73 -1.11 9.95 4.94
C SER A 73 -1.28 8.55 4.37
N LEU A 74 -0.44 8.23 3.38
CA LEU A 74 -0.47 7.01 2.58
C LEU A 74 0.93 6.41 2.55
N GLU A 75 1.03 5.11 2.81
CA GLU A 75 2.24 4.32 2.61
C GLU A 75 2.26 3.79 1.17
N ILE A 76 3.42 3.87 0.50
CA ILE A 76 3.63 3.35 -0.84
C ILE A 76 4.87 2.46 -0.80
N GLU A 77 4.67 1.16 -0.87
CA GLU A 77 5.75 0.17 -0.91
C GLU A 77 6.05 -0.22 -2.35
N PHE A 78 7.34 -0.26 -2.69
CA PHE A 78 7.85 -0.58 -4.02
C PHE A 78 8.50 -1.95 -4.00
N ASN A 79 8.18 -2.76 -5.00
CA ASN A 79 8.88 -4.01 -5.22
C ASN A 79 10.30 -3.78 -5.77
N ARG A 80 11.25 -4.64 -5.41
CA ARG A 80 12.66 -4.57 -5.83
C ARG A 80 13.09 -5.81 -6.59
#